data_AF-A0A971AHN6-F1
#
_entry.id   AF-A0A971AHN6-F1
#
_cell.length_a   1.000
_cell.length_b   1.000
_cell.length_c   1.000
_cell.angle_alpha   90.00
_cell.angle_beta   90.00
_cell.angle_gamma   90.00
#
_symmetry.space_group_name_H-M   'P 1'
#
loop_
_entity.id
_entity.type
_entity.pdbx_description
1 polymer ?
#
loop_
_entity_poly.entity_id
_entity_poly.type
_entity_poly.pdbx_seq_one_letter_code
_entity_poly.pdbx_strand_id
1 'polypeptide(L)'
;MNAVVMRVAAVEFFNSLLNHVGNKDKYMQMIEDYIARAADDGVDLLVFPGFTGCFYQLMELNGRDFKQAVAMVCHRQFIHSVLDISRKYALLICPGSYWERQGEDVFHASCLVKSGQVLLEQRQLYLAKWERELGLSRGIDVELIEINGWKIGIMLATDVFYPQVARKLALMGARLVVSPVGFVGDRNAYLQLSGVWQKAQLNHFFAVESAFNGRLGTKGLLQENSTLSWAGGDEEYNVASGCKMLWGESIIHAPLPMTPQENGILKRTSGKIDFITADLDRQGRRQALKEFNALAQLNPGFYTKIRRLGGQKAADN
;
A
#
# COMPACT_ATOMS: atom_id res chain seq x y z
N MET A 1 8.16 10.23 26.49
CA MET A 1 6.77 9.80 26.76
C MET A 1 6.31 8.96 25.58
N ASN A 2 5.81 7.74 25.77
CA ASN A 2 5.30 6.93 24.66
C ASN A 2 3.99 7.55 24.16
N ALA A 3 3.99 8.15 22.98
CA ALA A 3 2.79 8.78 22.41
C ALA A 3 1.62 7.78 22.42
N VAL A 4 0.54 8.13 23.12
CA VAL A 4 -0.68 7.30 23.23
C VAL A 4 -1.52 7.43 21.98
N VAL A 5 -1.53 8.63 21.41
CA VAL A 5 -2.19 8.97 20.15
C VAL A 5 -1.13 9.13 19.06
N MET A 6 -1.45 8.69 17.84
CA MET A 6 -0.67 8.95 16.64
C MET A 6 -1.58 9.56 15.59
N ARG A 7 -1.24 10.74 15.09
CA ARG A 7 -1.97 11.38 13.99
C ARG A 7 -1.45 10.83 12.67
N VAL A 8 -2.33 10.30 11.84
CA VAL A 8 -1.95 9.70 10.56
C VAL A 8 -2.64 10.40 9.41
N ALA A 9 -2.00 10.37 8.24
CA ALA A 9 -2.57 10.84 6.99
C ALA A 9 -2.44 9.80 5.87
N ALA A 10 -3.45 9.75 5.00
CA ALA A 10 -3.41 9.00 3.76
C ALA A 10 -3.67 9.93 2.57
N VAL A 11 -2.86 9.77 1.53
CA VAL A 11 -3.03 10.47 0.25
C VAL A 11 -3.78 9.57 -0.74
N GLU A 12 -4.62 10.14 -1.59
CA GLU A 12 -5.18 9.48 -2.76
C GLU A 12 -4.69 10.19 -4.01
N PHE A 13 -4.11 9.45 -4.94
CA PHE A 13 -3.81 9.99 -6.26
C PHE A 13 -5.00 9.83 -7.18
N PHE A 14 -5.26 10.89 -7.95
CA PHE A 14 -6.25 10.93 -9.01
C PHE A 14 -5.56 11.01 -10.37
N ASN A 15 -6.20 10.47 -11.39
CA ASN A 15 -5.69 10.52 -12.75
C ASN A 15 -5.50 11.97 -13.25
N SER A 16 -6.41 12.88 -12.86
CA SER A 16 -6.31 14.31 -13.18
C SER A 16 -5.03 14.94 -12.63
N LEU A 17 -4.70 14.64 -11.37
CA LEU A 17 -3.48 15.12 -10.72
C LEU A 17 -2.23 14.64 -11.48
N LEU A 18 -2.16 13.34 -11.78
CA LEU A 18 -1.00 12.72 -12.42
C LEU A 18 -0.78 13.18 -13.86
N ASN A 19 -1.85 13.54 -14.59
CA ASN A 19 -1.74 14.05 -15.96
C ASN A 19 -1.02 15.39 -16.06
N HIS A 20 -0.99 16.18 -14.98
CA HIS A 20 -0.30 17.48 -14.95
C HIS A 20 1.17 17.37 -14.56
N VAL A 21 1.64 16.16 -14.19
CA VAL A 21 3.04 15.91 -13.85
C VAL A 21 3.82 15.61 -15.13
N GLY A 22 4.61 16.60 -15.57
CA GLY A 22 5.37 16.52 -16.82
C GLY A 22 6.73 15.81 -16.70
N ASN A 23 7.35 15.80 -15.51
CA ASN A 23 8.67 15.25 -15.29
C ASN A 23 8.88 14.85 -13.81
N LYS A 24 9.99 14.16 -13.53
CA LYS A 24 10.34 13.68 -12.20
C LYS A 24 10.48 14.80 -11.16
N ASP A 25 11.01 15.97 -11.54
CA ASP A 25 11.18 17.09 -10.60
C ASP A 25 9.84 17.63 -10.11
N LYS A 26 8.91 17.88 -11.04
CA LYS A 26 7.53 18.27 -10.70
C LYS A 26 6.81 17.20 -9.89
N TYR A 27 7.09 15.93 -10.15
CA TYR A 27 6.53 14.83 -9.36
C TYR A 27 7.04 14.85 -7.93
N MET A 28 8.35 15.00 -7.73
CA MET A 28 8.94 15.06 -6.40
C MET A 28 8.53 16.33 -5.65
N GLN A 29 8.35 17.46 -6.35
CA GLN A 29 7.77 18.66 -5.75
C GLN A 29 6.34 18.39 -5.25
N MET A 30 5.49 17.75 -6.06
CA MET A 30 4.14 17.37 -5.62
C MET A 30 4.17 16.45 -4.38
N ILE A 31 5.10 15.49 -4.33
CA ILE A 31 5.31 14.64 -3.15
C ILE A 31 5.72 15.49 -1.93
N GLU A 32 6.68 16.41 -2.10
CA GLU A 32 7.10 17.33 -1.04
C GLU A 32 5.97 18.24 -0.57
N ASP A 33 5.09 18.70 -1.45
CA ASP A 33 3.94 19.55 -1.09
C ASP A 33 2.95 18.80 -0.17
N TYR A 34 2.68 17.50 -0.44
CA TYR A 34 1.88 16.66 0.46
C TYR A 34 2.58 16.42 1.81
N ILE A 35 3.91 16.24 1.81
CA ILE A 35 4.70 16.08 3.03
C ILE A 35 4.66 17.37 3.86
N ALA A 36 4.83 18.53 3.23
CA ALA A 36 4.74 19.84 3.87
C ALA A 36 3.35 20.06 4.49
N ARG A 37 2.29 19.80 3.73
CA ARG A 37 0.91 19.85 4.23
C ARG A 37 0.71 18.95 5.45
N ALA A 38 1.23 17.71 5.41
CA ALA A 38 1.12 16.79 6.55
C ALA A 38 1.88 17.31 7.78
N ALA A 39 3.05 17.93 7.58
CA ALA A 39 3.81 18.54 8.67
C ALA A 39 3.04 19.72 9.29
N ASP A 40 2.43 20.59 8.48
CA ASP A 40 1.60 21.70 8.94
C ASP A 40 0.36 21.22 9.71
N ASP A 41 -0.23 20.10 9.29
CA ASP A 41 -1.37 19.44 9.95
C ASP A 41 -0.99 18.65 11.22
N GLY A 42 0.29 18.68 11.63
CA GLY A 42 0.80 17.99 12.82
C GLY A 42 0.72 16.46 12.73
N VAL A 43 0.76 15.90 11.52
CA VAL A 43 0.74 14.45 11.28
C VAL A 43 2.02 13.82 11.85
N ASP A 44 1.94 12.59 12.35
CA ASP A 44 3.10 11.79 12.77
C ASP A 44 3.56 10.80 11.67
N LEU A 45 2.60 10.25 10.93
CA LEU A 45 2.81 9.30 9.84
C LEU A 45 1.97 9.66 8.60
N LEU A 46 2.65 9.90 7.48
CA LEU A 46 2.04 10.11 6.17
C LEU A 46 2.22 8.87 5.28
N VAL A 47 1.15 8.44 4.63
CA VAL A 47 1.16 7.30 3.70
C VAL A 47 0.75 7.75 2.31
N PHE A 48 1.64 7.50 1.34
CA PHE A 48 1.37 7.68 -0.08
C PHE A 48 0.85 6.41 -0.74
N PRO A 49 0.21 6.54 -1.91
CA PRO A 49 -0.42 5.44 -2.61
C PRO A 49 0.48 4.29 -3.02
N GLY A 50 -0.12 3.14 -3.31
CA GLY A 50 0.57 2.12 -4.11
C GLY A 50 1.05 2.70 -5.45
N PHE A 51 2.10 2.15 -6.02
CA PHE A 51 2.66 2.53 -7.31
C PHE A 51 3.17 3.98 -7.45
N THR A 52 3.24 4.77 -6.37
CA THR A 52 3.84 6.12 -6.39
C THR A 52 5.25 6.12 -6.97
N GLY A 53 6.13 5.27 -6.44
CA GLY A 53 7.49 5.14 -6.98
C GLY A 53 7.53 4.41 -8.32
N CYS A 54 6.62 3.46 -8.56
CA CYS A 54 6.48 2.81 -9.86
C CYS A 54 6.18 3.82 -10.98
N PHE A 55 5.28 4.77 -10.73
CA PHE A 55 4.96 5.84 -11.66
C PHE A 55 6.19 6.70 -11.95
N TYR A 56 6.92 7.13 -10.91
CA TYR A 56 8.19 7.86 -11.06
C TYR A 56 9.20 7.10 -11.94
N GLN A 57 9.33 5.79 -11.74
CA GLN A 57 10.28 4.95 -12.48
C GLN A 57 9.95 4.85 -13.98
N LEU A 58 8.67 4.90 -14.34
CA LEU A 58 8.23 4.80 -15.74
C LEU A 58 8.35 6.12 -16.51
N MET A 59 8.43 7.27 -15.83
CA MET A 59 8.40 8.59 -16.50
C MET A 59 9.50 8.79 -17.55
N GLU A 60 10.64 8.09 -17.41
CA GLU A 60 11.80 8.19 -18.32
C GLU A 60 11.94 6.99 -19.26
N LEU A 61 11.07 5.98 -19.15
CA LEU A 61 11.16 4.73 -19.93
C LEU A 61 10.19 4.73 -21.13
N ASN A 62 10.02 5.90 -21.76
CA ASN A 62 9.13 6.08 -22.90
C ASN A 62 9.51 5.17 -24.08
N GLY A 63 8.49 4.65 -24.78
CA GLY A 63 8.64 3.85 -26.01
C GLY A 63 9.04 2.38 -25.82
N ARG A 64 9.21 1.92 -24.58
CA ARG A 64 9.41 0.49 -24.27
C ARG A 64 8.06 -0.19 -24.05
N ASP A 65 8.01 -1.51 -24.22
CA ASP A 65 6.88 -2.25 -23.66
C ASP A 65 6.93 -2.26 -22.13
N PHE A 66 5.79 -2.47 -21.50
CA PHE A 66 5.64 -2.35 -20.06
C PHE A 66 6.54 -3.33 -19.28
N LYS A 67 6.73 -4.55 -19.79
CA LYS A 67 7.55 -5.56 -19.12
C LYS A 67 9.04 -5.21 -19.21
N GLN A 68 9.50 -4.77 -20.37
CA GLN A 68 10.86 -4.25 -20.54
C GLN A 68 11.13 -3.05 -19.64
N ALA A 69 10.16 -2.13 -19.54
CA ALA A 69 10.29 -0.97 -18.66
C ALA A 69 10.49 -1.41 -17.20
N VAL A 70 9.65 -2.33 -16.70
CA VAL A 70 9.75 -2.88 -15.33
C VAL A 70 11.09 -3.57 -15.09
N ALA A 71 11.62 -4.33 -16.05
CA ALA A 71 12.91 -5.01 -15.91
C ALA A 71 14.12 -4.05 -15.78
N MET A 72 13.98 -2.82 -16.28
CA MET A 72 15.04 -1.80 -16.31
C MET A 72 14.96 -0.79 -15.16
N VAL A 73 13.96 -0.88 -14.28
CA VAL A 73 13.74 0.13 -13.25
C VAL A 73 14.86 0.16 -12.21
N CYS A 74 15.10 1.36 -11.68
CA CYS A 74 15.99 1.59 -10.55
C CYS A 74 15.24 2.40 -9.48
N HIS A 75 15.01 1.81 -8.31
CA HIS A 75 14.32 2.47 -7.19
C HIS A 75 15.17 3.52 -6.49
N ARG A 76 16.50 3.42 -6.56
CA ARG A 76 17.42 4.23 -5.76
C ARG A 76 17.23 5.73 -5.95
N GLN A 77 16.95 6.17 -7.18
CA GLN A 77 16.68 7.59 -7.45
C GLN A 77 15.46 8.09 -6.68
N PHE A 78 14.33 7.38 -6.79
CA PHE A 78 13.10 7.70 -6.07
C PHE A 78 13.32 7.71 -4.56
N ILE A 79 13.95 6.65 -4.02
CA ILE A 79 14.21 6.54 -2.59
C ILE A 79 15.16 7.62 -2.10
N HIS A 80 16.24 7.92 -2.82
CA HIS A 80 17.15 9.01 -2.45
C HIS A 80 16.42 10.36 -2.39
N SER A 81 15.60 10.69 -3.39
CA SER A 81 14.82 11.93 -3.39
C SER A 81 13.86 11.99 -2.19
N VAL A 82 13.17 10.89 -1.87
CA VAL A 82 12.31 10.81 -0.68
C VAL A 82 13.13 10.99 0.61
N LEU A 83 14.30 10.36 0.72
CA LEU A 83 15.17 10.48 1.90
C LEU A 83 15.65 11.93 2.08
N ASP A 84 16.05 12.60 1.01
CA ASP A 84 16.47 14.00 1.04
C ASP A 84 15.34 14.91 1.51
N ILE A 85 14.12 14.73 1.00
CA ILE A 85 12.92 15.45 1.47
C ILE A 85 12.67 15.13 2.96
N SER A 86 12.73 13.86 3.35
CA SER A 86 12.43 13.43 4.73
C SER A 86 13.39 14.01 5.79
N ARG A 87 14.56 14.53 5.42
CA ARG A 87 15.46 15.23 6.36
C ARG A 87 14.91 16.58 6.81
N LYS A 88 14.05 17.21 6.00
CA LYS A 88 13.47 18.52 6.26
C LYS A 88 12.26 18.46 7.22
N TYR A 89 11.64 17.28 7.35
CA TYR A 89 10.38 17.11 8.07
C TYR A 89 10.50 16.04 9.16
N ALA A 90 9.94 16.29 10.34
CA ALA A 90 9.97 15.37 11.48
C ALA A 90 8.90 14.26 11.40
N LEU A 91 8.59 13.78 10.20
CA LEU A 91 7.52 12.83 9.89
C LEU A 91 8.04 11.41 9.69
N LEU A 92 7.25 10.40 10.06
CA LEU A 92 7.38 9.07 9.48
C LEU A 92 6.66 9.07 8.13
N ILE A 93 7.29 8.58 7.08
CA ILE A 93 6.75 8.63 5.73
C ILE A 93 6.77 7.23 5.14
N CYS A 94 5.63 6.76 4.65
CA CYS A 94 5.58 5.70 3.67
C CYS A 94 5.46 6.34 2.29
N PRO A 95 6.48 6.30 1.43
CA PRO A 95 6.46 6.98 0.14
C PRO A 95 5.60 6.28 -0.92
N GLY A 96 4.78 5.32 -0.50
CA GLY A 96 4.04 4.46 -1.39
C GLY A 96 4.85 3.23 -1.78
N SER A 97 4.43 2.55 -2.84
CA SER A 97 5.17 1.39 -3.35
C SER A 97 5.93 1.69 -4.65
N TYR A 98 6.97 0.90 -4.88
CA TYR A 98 7.93 1.03 -5.97
C TYR A 98 8.43 -0.35 -6.41
N TRP A 99 9.04 -0.44 -7.59
CA TRP A 99 9.74 -1.65 -8.01
C TRP A 99 11.19 -1.62 -7.57
N GLU A 100 11.57 -2.53 -6.68
CA GLU A 100 12.93 -2.68 -6.17
C GLU A 100 13.70 -3.67 -7.03
N ARG A 101 14.83 -3.23 -7.62
CA ARG A 101 15.75 -4.10 -8.37
C ARG A 101 16.89 -4.57 -7.48
N GLN A 102 17.06 -5.89 -7.34
CA GLN A 102 18.18 -6.53 -6.67
C GLN A 102 18.79 -7.60 -7.60
N GLY A 103 19.94 -7.28 -8.20
CA GLY A 103 20.53 -8.14 -9.24
C GLY A 103 19.59 -8.23 -10.44
N GLU A 104 19.22 -9.45 -10.81
CA GLU A 104 18.28 -9.73 -11.91
C GLU A 104 16.82 -9.77 -11.44
N ASP A 105 16.57 -9.80 -10.13
CA ASP A 105 15.23 -9.82 -9.56
C ASP A 105 14.65 -8.41 -9.44
N VAL A 106 13.34 -8.31 -9.69
CA VAL A 106 12.54 -7.10 -9.46
C VAL A 106 11.40 -7.43 -8.52
N PHE A 107 11.30 -6.73 -7.40
CA PHE A 107 10.26 -6.93 -6.39
C PHE A 107 9.31 -5.74 -6.39
N HIS A 108 8.03 -5.97 -6.11
CA HIS A 108 7.14 -4.89 -5.69
C HIS A 108 7.35 -4.66 -4.19
N ALA A 109 7.76 -3.45 -3.80
CA ALA A 109 8.19 -3.15 -2.45
C ALA A 109 7.67 -1.79 -1.97
N SER A 110 7.77 -1.58 -0.66
CA SER A 110 7.54 -0.29 -0.01
C SER A 110 8.43 -0.20 1.23
N CYS A 111 8.50 0.98 1.82
CA CYS A 111 9.28 1.21 3.02
C CYS A 111 8.63 2.25 3.94
N LEU A 112 9.16 2.35 5.16
CA LEU A 112 8.97 3.48 6.05
C LEU A 112 10.29 4.22 6.18
N VAL A 113 10.25 5.55 6.02
CA VAL A 113 11.42 6.40 6.11
C VAL A 113 11.20 7.53 7.11
N LYS A 114 12.26 7.99 7.75
CA LYS A 114 12.24 9.16 8.64
C LYS A 114 13.63 9.77 8.71
N SER A 115 13.71 11.10 8.67
CA SER A 115 14.97 11.85 8.89
C SER A 115 16.14 11.36 8.01
N GLY A 116 15.87 11.02 6.76
CA GLY A 116 16.86 10.55 5.80
C GLY A 116 17.30 9.10 5.96
N GLN A 117 16.58 8.28 6.75
CA GLN A 117 16.86 6.87 6.94
C GLN A 117 15.67 6.00 6.53
N VAL A 118 15.94 4.86 5.90
CA VAL A 118 14.97 3.78 5.73
C VAL A 118 14.93 2.97 7.02
N LEU A 119 13.74 2.84 7.61
CA LEU A 119 13.56 2.20 8.91
C LEU A 119 12.91 0.83 8.82
N LEU A 120 12.09 0.59 7.80
CA LEU A 120 11.46 -0.69 7.50
C LEU A 120 11.33 -0.82 5.99
N GLU A 121 11.65 -1.99 5.45
CA GLU A 121 11.38 -2.34 4.05
C GLU A 121 10.47 -3.57 4.02
N GLN A 122 9.57 -3.63 3.04
CA GLN A 122 8.68 -4.75 2.84
C GLN A 122 8.57 -5.05 1.35
N ARG A 123 8.89 -6.30 0.97
CA ARG A 123 8.61 -6.85 -0.36
C ARG A 123 7.28 -7.60 -0.33
N GLN A 124 6.47 -7.45 -1.37
CA GLN A 124 5.18 -8.09 -1.51
C GLN A 124 5.32 -9.62 -1.51
N LEU A 125 4.47 -10.33 -0.76
CA LEU A 125 4.57 -11.78 -0.59
C LEU A 125 3.80 -12.57 -1.65
N TYR A 126 2.60 -12.11 -1.99
CA TYR A 126 1.71 -12.79 -2.91
C TYR A 126 1.52 -11.94 -4.15
N LEU A 127 1.88 -12.49 -5.30
CA LEU A 127 1.81 -11.80 -6.59
C LEU A 127 0.51 -12.15 -7.31
N ALA A 128 -0.17 -11.13 -7.82
CA ALA A 128 -1.25 -11.31 -8.78
C ALA A 128 -0.73 -11.96 -10.08
N LYS A 129 -1.67 -12.45 -10.92
CA LYS A 129 -1.34 -13.04 -12.22
C LYS A 129 -0.50 -12.08 -13.09
N TRP A 130 -0.94 -10.83 -13.22
CA TRP A 130 -0.25 -9.82 -14.03
C TRP A 130 1.13 -9.44 -13.48
N GLU A 131 1.31 -9.45 -12.16
CA GLU A 131 2.62 -9.19 -11.51
C GLU A 131 3.62 -10.32 -11.84
N ARG A 132 3.16 -11.56 -11.85
CA ARG A 132 3.97 -12.72 -12.29
C ARG A 132 4.31 -12.66 -13.77
N GLU A 133 3.36 -12.23 -14.62
CA GLU A 133 3.59 -12.06 -16.06
C GLU A 133 4.65 -10.99 -16.37
N LEU A 134 4.72 -9.94 -15.54
CA LEU A 134 5.79 -8.93 -15.58
C LEU A 134 7.15 -9.47 -15.14
N GLY A 135 7.22 -10.65 -14.54
CA GLY A 135 8.46 -11.24 -14.03
C GLY A 135 8.85 -10.72 -12.65
N LEU A 136 7.89 -10.24 -11.85
CA LEU A 136 8.19 -9.83 -10.48
C LEU A 136 8.51 -11.04 -9.59
N SER A 137 9.50 -10.87 -8.74
CA SER A 137 9.87 -11.80 -7.67
C SER A 137 9.11 -11.46 -6.40
N ARG A 138 8.88 -12.47 -5.55
CA ARG A 138 8.13 -12.32 -4.28
C ARG A 138 9.06 -12.23 -3.09
N GLY A 139 8.63 -11.47 -2.09
CA GLY A 139 9.18 -11.58 -0.73
C GLY A 139 8.84 -12.92 -0.08
N ILE A 140 9.45 -13.15 1.07
CA ILE A 140 9.30 -14.40 1.83
C ILE A 140 8.77 -14.20 3.25
N ASP A 141 8.88 -12.99 3.79
CA ASP A 141 8.43 -12.67 5.15
C ASP A 141 7.96 -11.21 5.31
N VAL A 142 7.26 -10.93 6.41
CA VAL A 142 6.89 -9.62 6.90
C VAL A 142 7.72 -9.23 8.13
N GLU A 143 7.98 -7.94 8.27
CA GLU A 143 8.68 -7.38 9.43
C GLU A 143 7.86 -6.26 10.10
N LEU A 144 8.27 -5.91 11.33
CA LEU A 144 7.69 -4.81 12.09
C LEU A 144 8.80 -3.88 12.58
N ILE A 145 8.50 -2.59 12.60
CA ILE A 145 9.28 -1.60 13.34
C ILE A 145 8.52 -1.11 14.57
N GLU A 146 9.24 -0.75 15.64
CA GLU A 146 8.65 -0.07 16.79
C GLU A 146 9.08 1.40 16.88
N ILE A 147 8.11 2.33 16.85
CA ILE A 147 8.32 3.78 16.99
C ILE A 147 7.36 4.32 18.04
N ASN A 148 7.87 4.94 19.12
CA ASN A 148 7.05 5.52 20.19
C ASN A 148 6.02 4.52 20.80
N GLY A 149 6.36 3.23 20.84
CA GLY A 149 5.48 2.15 21.28
C GLY A 149 4.40 1.75 20.25
N TRP A 150 4.55 2.14 18.99
CA TRP A 150 3.74 1.65 17.87
C TRP A 150 4.52 0.61 17.11
N LYS A 151 4.01 -0.62 17.08
CA LYS A 151 4.52 -1.68 16.21
C LYS A 151 3.81 -1.58 14.87
N ILE A 152 4.55 -1.22 13.83
CA ILE A 152 4.05 -0.86 12.50
C ILE A 152 4.58 -1.88 11.50
N GLY A 153 3.70 -2.42 10.67
CA GLY A 153 4.04 -3.26 9.52
C GLY A 153 3.46 -2.73 8.23
N ILE A 154 3.82 -3.35 7.10
CA ILE A 154 3.33 -2.98 5.77
C ILE A 154 2.62 -4.19 5.13
N MET A 155 1.48 -3.96 4.47
CA MET A 155 0.86 -4.91 3.53
C MET A 155 0.79 -4.25 2.15
N LEU A 156 1.15 -4.97 1.10
CA LEU A 156 1.23 -4.42 -0.26
C LEU A 156 0.25 -5.06 -1.21
N ALA A 157 -0.49 -4.23 -1.94
CA ALA A 157 -1.30 -4.62 -3.09
C ALA A 157 -2.08 -5.93 -2.85
N THR A 158 -1.69 -7.03 -3.49
CA THR A 158 -2.41 -8.30 -3.42
C THR A 158 -2.33 -8.97 -2.04
N ASP A 159 -1.33 -8.66 -1.21
CA ASP A 159 -1.18 -9.20 0.15
C ASP A 159 -2.41 -8.92 1.03
N VAL A 160 -3.12 -7.81 0.78
CA VAL A 160 -4.31 -7.43 1.55
C VAL A 160 -5.43 -8.46 1.45
N PHE A 161 -5.44 -9.30 0.42
CA PHE A 161 -6.44 -10.35 0.24
C PHE A 161 -6.09 -11.65 0.97
N TYR A 162 -4.83 -11.82 1.37
CA TYR A 162 -4.33 -13.05 2.01
C TYR A 162 -4.38 -12.93 3.54
N PRO A 163 -5.34 -13.59 4.21
CA PRO A 163 -5.56 -13.43 5.65
C PRO A 163 -4.34 -13.82 6.51
N GLN A 164 -3.50 -14.73 6.03
CA GLN A 164 -2.29 -15.16 6.71
C GLN A 164 -1.25 -14.03 6.87
N VAL A 165 -1.20 -13.05 5.95
CA VAL A 165 -0.25 -11.92 6.05
C VAL A 165 -0.64 -11.05 7.23
N ALA A 166 -1.89 -10.57 7.24
CA ALA A 166 -2.43 -9.79 8.34
C ALA A 166 -2.38 -10.52 9.68
N ARG A 167 -2.68 -11.83 9.67
CA ARG A 167 -2.59 -12.66 10.87
C ARG A 167 -1.17 -12.75 11.42
N LYS A 168 -0.17 -12.92 10.56
CA LYS A 168 1.23 -12.98 10.96
C LYS A 168 1.67 -11.65 11.60
N LEU A 169 1.37 -10.52 10.96
CA LEU A 169 1.61 -9.18 11.51
C LEU A 169 0.96 -9.01 12.89
N ALA A 170 -0.31 -9.41 13.04
CA ALA A 170 -1.04 -9.32 14.30
C ALA A 170 -0.41 -10.17 15.41
N LEU A 171 -0.01 -11.41 15.11
CA LEU A 171 0.66 -12.30 16.05
C LEU A 171 2.07 -11.81 16.45
N MET A 172 2.76 -11.08 15.56
CA MET A 172 4.01 -10.37 15.88
C MET A 172 3.78 -9.10 16.73
N GLY A 173 2.51 -8.74 16.96
CA GLY A 173 2.09 -7.64 17.82
C GLY A 173 1.87 -6.31 17.10
N ALA A 174 1.64 -6.33 15.78
CA ALA A 174 1.29 -5.13 15.02
C ALA A 174 0.09 -4.40 15.64
N ARG A 175 0.23 -3.08 15.75
CA ARG A 175 -0.83 -2.17 16.23
C ARG A 175 -1.38 -1.31 15.11
N LEU A 176 -0.53 -1.07 14.11
CA LEU A 176 -0.84 -0.31 12.91
C LEU A 176 -0.26 -1.06 11.70
N VAL A 177 -1.03 -1.14 10.62
CA VAL A 177 -0.56 -1.61 9.32
C VAL A 177 -0.71 -0.50 8.29
N VAL A 178 0.36 -0.20 7.59
CA VAL A 178 0.37 0.72 6.45
C VAL A 178 0.13 -0.07 5.18
N SER A 179 -0.76 0.40 4.32
CA SER A 179 -1.19 -0.32 3.13
C SER A 179 -1.25 0.57 1.90
N PRO A 180 -0.11 0.79 1.20
CA PRO A 180 -0.09 1.38 -0.13
C PRO A 180 -0.73 0.40 -1.13
N VAL A 181 -1.82 0.82 -1.77
CA VAL A 181 -2.61 -0.04 -2.65
C VAL A 181 -2.95 0.63 -3.98
N GLY A 182 -3.31 -0.21 -4.94
CA GLY A 182 -3.95 0.13 -6.20
C GLY A 182 -4.48 -1.15 -6.80
N PHE A 183 -5.77 -1.20 -7.14
CA PHE A 183 -6.40 -2.41 -7.65
C PHE A 183 -6.58 -2.28 -9.16
N VAL A 184 -6.14 -3.30 -9.91
CA VAL A 184 -6.32 -3.31 -11.36
C VAL A 184 -7.78 -3.51 -11.70
N GLY A 185 -8.29 -2.69 -12.61
CA GLY A 185 -9.65 -2.80 -13.14
C GLY A 185 -10.54 -1.63 -12.75
N ASP A 186 -11.82 -1.83 -12.99
CA ASP A 186 -12.84 -0.82 -12.71
C ASP A 186 -13.11 -0.67 -11.21
N ARG A 187 -13.84 0.40 -10.88
CA ARG A 187 -14.27 0.69 -9.52
C ARG A 187 -15.03 -0.49 -8.90
N ASN A 188 -14.43 -1.10 -7.88
CA ASN A 188 -15.03 -2.19 -7.14
C ASN A 188 -14.80 -2.03 -5.62
N ALA A 189 -15.72 -1.31 -4.98
CA ALA A 189 -15.65 -1.06 -3.54
C ALA A 189 -15.77 -2.35 -2.70
N TYR A 190 -16.50 -3.36 -3.17
CA TYR A 190 -16.65 -4.63 -2.46
C TYR A 190 -15.34 -5.43 -2.45
N LEU A 191 -14.63 -5.44 -3.59
CA LEU A 191 -13.30 -6.02 -3.67
C LEU A 191 -12.37 -5.32 -2.67
N GLN A 192 -12.31 -3.99 -2.69
CA GLN A 192 -11.46 -3.24 -1.76
C GLN A 192 -11.78 -3.55 -0.28
N LEU A 193 -13.06 -3.56 0.10
CA LEU A 193 -13.49 -3.88 1.48
C LEU A 193 -13.14 -5.32 1.90
N SER A 194 -13.07 -6.27 0.95
CA SER A 194 -12.62 -7.64 1.24
C SER A 194 -11.13 -7.74 1.60
N GLY A 195 -10.36 -6.69 1.31
CA GLY A 195 -8.95 -6.55 1.63
C GLY A 195 -8.72 -5.96 3.03
N VAL A 196 -8.17 -4.75 3.07
CA VAL A 196 -7.64 -4.11 4.29
C VAL A 196 -8.66 -4.02 5.41
N TRP A 197 -9.89 -3.60 5.11
CA TRP A 197 -10.95 -3.48 6.10
C TRP A 197 -11.16 -4.80 6.86
N GLN A 198 -11.38 -5.90 6.13
CA GLN A 198 -11.57 -7.22 6.72
C GLN A 198 -10.36 -7.64 7.58
N LYS A 199 -9.15 -7.34 7.11
CA LYS A 199 -7.92 -7.68 7.82
C LYS A 199 -7.77 -6.88 9.12
N ALA A 200 -8.12 -5.60 9.12
CA ALA A 200 -8.13 -4.77 10.31
C ALA A 200 -9.12 -5.30 11.35
N GLN A 201 -10.33 -5.66 10.95
CA GLN A 201 -11.35 -6.14 11.89
C GLN A 201 -11.01 -7.51 12.50
N LEU A 202 -10.53 -8.47 11.70
CA LEU A 202 -10.20 -9.82 12.18
C LEU A 202 -8.97 -9.88 13.10
N ASN A 203 -8.15 -8.82 13.12
CA ASN A 203 -6.89 -8.75 13.85
C ASN A 203 -6.82 -7.59 14.86
N HIS A 204 -7.85 -6.73 14.88
CA HIS A 204 -7.98 -5.59 15.78
C HIS A 204 -6.78 -4.62 15.77
N PHE A 205 -6.16 -4.40 14.61
CA PHE A 205 -5.17 -3.32 14.42
C PHE A 205 -5.82 -2.12 13.70
N PHE A 206 -5.17 -0.97 13.78
CA PHE A 206 -5.46 0.14 12.87
C PHE A 206 -4.84 -0.14 11.50
N ALA A 207 -5.43 0.40 10.43
CA ALA A 207 -4.79 0.37 9.12
C ALA A 207 -4.92 1.70 8.39
N VAL A 208 -3.87 2.10 7.68
CA VAL A 208 -3.88 3.29 6.81
C VAL A 208 -3.73 2.81 5.38
N GLU A 209 -4.85 2.81 4.66
CA GLU A 209 -4.93 2.42 3.25
C GLU A 209 -4.84 3.67 2.37
N SER A 210 -3.90 3.66 1.43
CA SER A 210 -3.64 4.80 0.55
C SER A 210 -3.61 4.33 -0.90
N ALA A 211 -4.48 4.93 -1.72
CA ALA A 211 -4.89 4.37 -3.00
C ALA A 211 -4.45 5.20 -4.21
N PHE A 212 -4.04 4.50 -5.25
CA PHE A 212 -3.65 5.08 -6.53
C PHE A 212 -4.76 4.91 -7.54
N ASN A 213 -5.27 6.03 -8.07
CA ASN A 213 -6.20 6.03 -9.19
C ASN A 213 -5.53 6.63 -10.42
N GLY A 214 -5.46 5.85 -11.49
CA GLY A 214 -4.92 6.32 -12.76
C GLY A 214 -4.27 5.23 -13.58
N ARG A 215 -3.68 5.67 -14.68
CA ARG A 215 -3.00 4.79 -15.63
C ARG A 215 -1.55 4.53 -15.19
N LEU A 216 -1.17 3.26 -15.12
CA LEU A 216 0.20 2.81 -14.91
C LEU A 216 0.69 2.08 -16.16
N GLY A 217 1.66 2.63 -16.88
CA GLY A 217 2.18 2.07 -18.12
C GLY A 217 2.90 3.09 -18.99
N THR A 218 3.36 2.68 -20.15
CA THR A 218 4.12 3.54 -21.09
C THR A 218 3.18 4.35 -21.98
N LYS A 219 3.32 5.68 -21.98
CA LYS A 219 2.45 6.64 -22.70
C LYS A 219 2.38 6.44 -24.23
N GLY A 220 3.29 5.66 -24.84
CA GLY A 220 3.49 5.60 -26.30
C GLY A 220 2.81 4.47 -27.07
N LEU A 221 1.98 3.62 -26.46
CA LEU A 221 1.40 2.43 -27.12
C LEU A 221 -0.10 2.55 -27.48
N LEU A 222 -0.68 3.76 -27.47
CA LEU A 222 -2.07 3.97 -27.86
C LEU A 222 -2.15 4.85 -29.10
N GLN A 223 -2.57 4.26 -30.22
CA GLN A 223 -3.16 5.03 -31.33
C GLN A 223 -4.43 5.72 -30.83
N GLU A 224 -4.63 6.98 -31.21
CA GLU A 224 -5.67 7.91 -30.72
C GLU A 224 -7.14 7.47 -30.96
N ASN A 225 -7.42 6.28 -31.50
CA ASN A 225 -8.73 5.93 -32.04
C ASN A 225 -9.46 4.72 -31.41
N SER A 226 -9.09 4.23 -30.23
CA SER A 226 -9.93 3.21 -29.56
C SER A 226 -11.03 3.89 -28.73
N THR A 227 -12.19 4.09 -29.34
CA THR A 227 -13.45 4.43 -28.67
C THR A 227 -13.75 3.41 -27.56
N LEU A 228 -13.91 3.90 -26.34
CA LEU A 228 -14.34 3.11 -25.17
C LEU A 228 -15.81 2.69 -25.36
N SER A 229 -16.06 1.48 -25.85
CA SER A 229 -17.38 0.86 -25.83
C SER A 229 -17.47 -0.18 -24.72
N TRP A 230 -18.58 -0.13 -23.98
CA TRP A 230 -18.94 -1.07 -22.93
C TRP A 230 -19.39 -2.40 -23.57
N ALA A 231 -18.57 -3.44 -23.48
CA ALA A 231 -19.00 -4.81 -23.64
C ALA A 231 -18.42 -5.60 -22.46
N GLY A 232 -19.32 -6.12 -21.61
CA GLY A 232 -18.92 -6.93 -20.46
C GLY A 232 -18.15 -8.17 -20.92
N GLY A 233 -17.08 -8.49 -20.20
CA GLY A 233 -16.28 -9.69 -20.41
C GLY A 233 -14.79 -9.44 -20.27
N ASP A 234 -14.27 -9.78 -19.09
CA ASP A 234 -12.97 -10.38 -18.81
C ASP A 234 -11.65 -9.69 -19.22
N GLU A 235 -10.59 -10.14 -18.54
CA GLU A 235 -9.21 -9.68 -18.41
C GLU A 235 -8.43 -9.30 -19.70
N GLU A 236 -9.01 -9.40 -20.89
CA GLU A 236 -8.32 -9.26 -22.19
C GLU A 236 -7.92 -7.82 -22.54
N TYR A 237 -8.65 -6.79 -22.08
CA TYR A 237 -8.39 -5.40 -22.49
C TYR A 237 -7.18 -4.73 -21.82
N ASN A 238 -6.66 -5.30 -20.73
CA ASN A 238 -5.53 -4.73 -19.96
C ASN A 238 -4.16 -5.30 -20.37
N VAL A 239 -4.09 -6.28 -21.27
CA VAL A 239 -2.81 -6.91 -21.69
C VAL A 239 -2.31 -6.34 -23.02
N ALA A 240 -3.22 -5.95 -23.92
CA ALA A 240 -2.86 -5.47 -25.26
C ALA A 240 -2.35 -4.01 -25.31
N SER A 241 -2.64 -3.18 -24.30
CA SER A 241 -2.42 -1.72 -24.35
C SER A 241 -1.12 -1.23 -23.68
N GLY A 242 -0.30 -2.11 -23.10
CA GLY A 242 0.92 -1.70 -22.37
C GLY A 242 0.65 -0.81 -21.15
N CYS A 243 -0.59 -0.80 -20.64
CA CYS A 243 -1.05 0.04 -19.55
C CYS A 243 -2.06 -0.72 -18.67
N LYS A 244 -2.06 -0.42 -17.37
CA LYS A 244 -3.06 -0.88 -16.39
C LYS A 244 -3.84 0.31 -15.86
N MET A 245 -5.17 0.18 -15.81
CA MET A 245 -6.00 1.12 -15.05
C MET A 245 -6.05 0.65 -13.60
N LEU A 246 -5.70 1.55 -12.69
CA LEU A 246 -5.76 1.32 -11.26
C LEU A 246 -6.88 2.14 -10.64
N TRP A 247 -7.56 1.54 -9.67
CA TRP A 247 -8.57 2.17 -8.86
C TRP A 247 -8.40 1.80 -7.38
N GLY A 248 -8.80 2.70 -6.49
CA GLY A 248 -8.98 2.43 -5.08
C GLY A 248 -9.35 3.71 -4.33
N GLU A 249 -9.80 3.54 -3.10
CA GLU A 249 -10.09 4.65 -2.20
C GLU A 249 -9.14 4.66 -0.99
N SER A 250 -8.67 5.82 -0.57
CA SER A 250 -7.87 5.92 0.65
C SER A 250 -8.78 5.95 1.88
N ILE A 251 -8.48 5.08 2.84
CA ILE A 251 -9.31 4.82 4.01
C ILE A 251 -8.43 4.62 5.25
N ILE A 252 -8.77 5.30 6.34
CA ILE A 252 -8.17 5.06 7.65
C ILE A 252 -9.13 4.17 8.44
N HIS A 253 -8.69 2.95 8.76
CA HIS A 253 -9.45 1.91 9.43
C HIS A 253 -9.11 1.81 10.90
N ALA A 254 -10.11 1.50 11.72
CA ALA A 254 -9.96 1.15 13.13
C ALA A 254 -10.84 -0.05 13.46
N PRO A 255 -10.60 -0.75 14.59
CA PRO A 255 -11.53 -1.76 15.09
C PRO A 255 -12.95 -1.21 15.23
N LEU A 256 -13.97 -2.01 14.90
CA LEU A 256 -15.39 -1.58 14.87
C LEU A 256 -15.80 -0.71 16.07
N PRO A 257 -15.56 -1.10 17.35
CA PRO A 257 -16.02 -0.33 18.52
C PRO A 257 -15.37 1.05 18.65
N MET A 258 -14.31 1.32 17.88
CA MET A 258 -13.60 2.60 17.88
C MET A 258 -14.14 3.59 16.85
N THR A 259 -15.14 3.21 16.08
CA THR A 259 -15.65 4.03 14.98
C THR A 259 -17.08 4.49 15.27
N PRO A 260 -17.46 5.75 14.95
CA PRO A 260 -18.75 6.31 15.37
C PRO A 260 -19.99 5.52 14.91
N GLN A 261 -19.88 4.80 13.80
CA GLN A 261 -20.96 3.99 13.21
C GLN A 261 -20.70 2.49 13.35
N GLU A 262 -19.69 2.10 14.13
CA GLU A 262 -19.22 0.71 14.25
C GLU A 262 -18.97 0.02 12.91
N ASN A 263 -18.53 0.79 11.91
CA ASN A 263 -18.31 0.31 10.55
C ASN A 263 -16.81 0.10 10.23
N GLY A 264 -15.92 0.36 11.19
CA GLY A 264 -14.49 0.16 11.04
C GLY A 264 -13.76 1.23 10.23
N ILE A 265 -14.43 2.33 9.85
CA ILE A 265 -13.86 3.44 9.07
C ILE A 265 -13.84 4.72 9.92
N LEU A 266 -12.66 5.30 10.12
CA LEU A 266 -12.50 6.62 10.75
C LEU A 266 -12.67 7.74 9.72
N LYS A 267 -12.00 7.61 8.57
CA LYS A 267 -12.07 8.55 7.44
C LYS A 267 -11.86 7.84 6.12
N ARG A 268 -12.44 8.40 5.06
CA ARG A 268 -12.28 7.96 3.67
C ARG A 268 -12.43 9.14 2.73
N THR A 269 -11.75 9.11 1.60
CA THR A 269 -11.74 10.19 0.59
C THR A 269 -13.03 10.28 -0.23
N SER A 270 -13.74 9.17 -0.40
CA SER A 270 -14.96 9.04 -1.22
C SER A 270 -14.81 9.51 -2.67
N GLY A 271 -13.58 9.57 -3.19
CA GLY A 271 -13.25 10.15 -4.50
C GLY A 271 -13.51 11.66 -4.60
N LYS A 272 -13.62 12.37 -3.47
CA LYS A 272 -13.91 13.81 -3.41
C LYS A 272 -12.74 14.67 -2.97
N ILE A 273 -11.86 14.09 -2.15
CA ILE A 273 -10.68 14.73 -1.57
C ILE A 273 -9.48 13.80 -1.72
N ASP A 274 -8.28 14.35 -1.80
CA ASP A 274 -7.03 13.61 -2.04
C ASP A 274 -6.23 13.36 -0.76
N PHE A 275 -6.70 13.84 0.39
CA PHE A 275 -5.94 13.84 1.63
C PHE A 275 -6.90 13.74 2.82
N ILE A 276 -6.68 12.74 3.67
CA ILE A 276 -7.46 12.51 4.89
C ILE A 276 -6.54 12.33 6.09
N THR A 277 -6.98 12.80 7.25
CA THR A 277 -6.27 12.66 8.53
C THR A 277 -7.17 12.05 9.61
N ALA A 278 -6.57 11.32 10.55
CA ALA A 278 -7.26 10.84 11.74
C ALA A 278 -6.27 10.61 12.89
N ASP A 279 -6.78 10.65 14.13
CA ASP A 279 -6.01 10.34 15.33
C ASP A 279 -6.27 8.88 15.75
N LEU A 280 -5.18 8.12 15.94
CA LEU A 280 -5.24 6.72 16.34
C LEU A 280 -4.94 6.60 17.83
N ASP A 281 -5.94 6.22 18.63
CA ASP A 281 -5.79 6.03 20.09
C ASP A 281 -5.40 4.58 20.44
N ARG A 282 -4.13 4.38 20.82
CA ARG A 282 -3.61 3.06 21.23
C ARG A 282 -4.27 2.55 22.51
N GLN A 283 -4.63 3.43 23.44
CA GLN A 283 -5.25 3.04 24.71
C GLN A 283 -6.72 2.65 24.50
N GLY A 284 -7.48 3.45 23.76
CA GLY A 284 -8.83 3.10 23.31
C GLY A 284 -8.86 1.75 22.59
N ARG A 285 -7.91 1.49 21.68
CA ARG A 285 -7.78 0.18 21.01
C ARG A 285 -7.58 -0.97 21.98
N ARG A 286 -6.76 -0.79 23.02
CA ARG A 286 -6.54 -1.81 24.05
C ARG A 286 -7.81 -2.07 24.87
N GLN A 287 -8.65 -1.05 25.07
CA GLN A 287 -9.93 -1.21 25.76
C GLN A 287 -10.95 -1.95 24.88
N ALA A 288 -11.09 -1.57 23.60
CA ALA A 288 -11.97 -2.25 22.63
C ALA A 288 -11.62 -3.75 22.49
N LEU A 289 -10.33 -4.10 22.53
CA LEU A 289 -9.87 -5.49 22.53
C LEU A 289 -10.36 -6.32 23.72
N LYS A 290 -10.73 -5.71 24.86
CA LYS A 290 -11.23 -6.46 26.03
C LYS A 290 -12.66 -6.95 25.82
N GLU A 291 -13.44 -6.24 25.02
CA GLU A 291 -14.83 -6.61 24.70
C GLU A 291 -14.88 -7.79 23.73
N PHE A 292 -13.99 -7.79 22.73
CA PHE A 292 -13.86 -8.90 21.79
C PHE A 292 -12.39 -9.13 21.41
N ASN A 293 -11.75 -10.11 22.05
CA ASN A 293 -10.36 -10.48 21.76
C ASN A 293 -10.30 -11.71 20.85
N ALA A 294 -10.48 -11.53 19.54
CA ALA A 294 -10.39 -12.63 18.58
C ALA A 294 -9.01 -13.33 18.60
N LEU A 295 -7.94 -12.62 18.99
CA LEU A 295 -6.59 -13.18 19.05
C LEU A 295 -6.42 -14.16 20.22
N ALA A 296 -7.04 -13.89 21.37
CA ALA A 296 -6.99 -14.78 22.54
C ALA A 296 -7.78 -16.08 22.35
N GLN A 297 -8.73 -16.10 21.42
CA GLN A 297 -9.57 -17.27 21.11
C GLN A 297 -8.92 -18.19 20.06
N LEU A 298 -7.77 -17.82 19.51
CA LEU A 298 -7.08 -18.64 18.52
C LEU A 298 -6.54 -19.92 19.12
N ASN A 299 -6.34 -20.91 18.25
CA ASN A 299 -5.59 -22.12 18.58
C ASN A 299 -4.32 -22.23 17.72
N PRO A 300 -3.25 -21.46 18.06
CA PRO A 300 -2.00 -21.49 17.28
C PRO A 300 -1.36 -22.87 17.20
N GLY A 301 -1.51 -23.67 18.26
CA GLY A 301 -1.04 -25.06 18.31
C GLY A 301 -1.72 -25.93 17.24
N PHE A 302 -3.03 -25.76 17.02
CA PHE A 302 -3.75 -26.43 15.96
C PHE A 302 -3.36 -25.92 14.56
N TYR A 303 -3.20 -24.61 14.36
CA TYR A 303 -2.84 -24.06 13.05
C TYR A 303 -1.46 -24.51 12.56
N THR A 304 -0.52 -24.71 13.49
CA THR A 304 0.81 -25.28 13.17
C THR A 304 0.68 -26.71 12.62
N LYS A 305 -0.34 -27.46 13.08
CA LYS A 305 -0.68 -28.79 12.54
C LYS A 305 -1.39 -28.70 11.18
N ILE A 306 -2.22 -27.67 10.94
CA ILE A 306 -2.84 -27.43 9.62
C ILE A 306 -1.77 -27.19 8.55
N ARG A 307 -0.65 -26.53 8.88
CA ARG A 307 0.47 -26.38 7.93
C ARG A 307 0.98 -27.73 7.38
N ARG A 308 0.81 -28.83 8.14
CA ARG A 308 1.10 -30.20 7.69
C ARG A 308 -0.01 -30.84 6.84
N LEU A 309 -1.18 -30.23 6.78
CA LEU A 309 -2.32 -30.62 5.92
C LEU A 309 -2.36 -29.82 4.60
N GLY A 310 -1.39 -28.93 4.36
CA GLY A 310 -1.21 -28.31 3.05
C GLY A 310 -0.90 -29.38 2.00
N GLY A 311 -1.58 -29.35 0.86
CA GLY A 311 -1.36 -30.30 -0.24
C GLY A 311 0.11 -30.41 -0.63
N GLN A 312 0.52 -31.61 -1.04
CA GLN A 312 1.92 -32.04 -1.28
C GLN A 312 2.82 -31.04 -2.02
N LYS A 313 2.28 -30.11 -2.82
CA LYS A 313 3.04 -29.08 -3.55
C LYS A 313 3.69 -27.97 -2.70
N ALA A 314 3.38 -27.86 -1.41
CA ALA A 314 3.99 -26.84 -0.53
C ALA A 314 5.23 -27.35 0.24
N ALA A 315 5.57 -28.63 0.12
CA ALA A 315 6.70 -29.25 0.82
C ALA A 315 7.96 -29.41 -0.06
N ASP A 316 7.86 -29.15 -1.37
CA ASP A 316 8.91 -29.47 -2.34
C ASP A 316 9.67 -28.24 -2.89
N ASN A 317 9.54 -27.05 -2.28
CA ASN A 317 10.35 -25.86 -2.58
C ASN A 317 10.78 -25.13 -1.32
#